data_AF-A0A9P4JE30-F1
#
_entry.id   AF-A0A9P4JE30-F1
#
_cell.length_a   1.000
_cell.length_b   1.000
_cell.length_c   1.000
_cell.angle_alpha   90.00
_cell.angle_beta   90.00
_cell.angle_gamma   90.00
#
_symmetry.space_group_name_H-M   'P 1'
#
loop_
_entity.id
_entity.type
_entity.pdbx_description
1 polymer ?
#
loop_
_entity_poly.entity_id
_entity_poly.type
_entity_poly.pdbx_seq_one_letter_code
_entity_poly.pdbx_strand_id
1 'polypeptide(L)'
;MKSLLFLLPLLGLGWAAEQCSCPKVKCPAKNKNWIWNCQCVNSNEQDCMKRCPGYQPQYIRCVMWPPGWLAFEPTPVPEAIPKIEPTVITGSPVVLEPTPKSKPIPQPKPTPTCTCDQMMCPMMWPQSCACQNAAKKKCFQECGGTEPAYQACEEPIGEPTPTPVHKICGGGRGNQELVCDQDEVCIAAPGTCGPACDAMGVCVKDRMCGGLAGIGCPDGLQCINDPRDDCDPERGGADCAGLCY
;
A
#
# COMPACT_ATOMS: atom_id res chain seq x y z
N MET A 1 57.59 -14.06 65.61
CA MET A 1 56.15 -14.24 65.89
C MET A 1 55.44 -12.92 65.69
N LYS A 2 54.55 -12.86 64.69
CA LYS A 2 53.30 -12.07 64.58
C LYS A 2 53.11 -11.54 63.15
N SER A 3 52.69 -12.50 62.35
CA SER A 3 52.01 -12.32 61.07
C SER A 3 50.72 -11.55 61.34
N LEU A 4 50.59 -10.31 60.86
CA LEU A 4 49.32 -9.60 60.79
C LEU A 4 48.75 -9.78 59.38
N LEU A 5 47.91 -10.82 59.25
CA LEU A 5 46.96 -10.98 58.16
C LEU A 5 45.81 -9.98 58.38
N PHE A 6 45.81 -8.87 57.63
CA PHE A 6 44.65 -7.99 57.51
C PHE A 6 43.66 -8.59 56.51
N LEU A 7 42.57 -9.14 57.05
CA LEU A 7 41.37 -9.54 56.31
C LEU A 7 40.68 -8.28 55.77
N LEU A 8 40.85 -8.01 54.47
CA LEU A 8 40.03 -7.06 53.72
C LEU A 8 38.61 -7.65 53.58
N PRO A 9 37.54 -6.94 53.97
CA PRO A 9 36.19 -7.40 53.69
C PRO A 9 35.93 -7.25 52.19
N LEU A 10 35.69 -8.38 51.52
CA LEU A 10 35.06 -8.45 50.21
C LEU A 10 33.62 -7.90 50.36
N LEU A 11 33.50 -6.57 50.38
CA LEU A 11 32.25 -5.87 50.15
C LEU A 11 31.83 -6.19 48.72
N GLY A 12 30.83 -7.07 48.62
CA GLY A 12 30.19 -7.43 47.38
C GLY A 12 29.78 -6.16 46.64
N LEU A 13 30.36 -5.96 45.45
CA LEU A 13 29.80 -5.12 44.42
C LEU A 13 28.46 -5.76 44.04
N GLY A 14 27.41 -5.45 44.78
CA GLY A 14 26.05 -5.64 44.32
C GLY A 14 25.92 -4.76 43.09
N TRP A 15 25.78 -5.38 41.93
CA TRP A 15 25.44 -4.68 40.71
C TRP A 15 24.09 -4.04 40.98
N ALA A 16 24.10 -2.73 41.19
CA ALA A 16 22.87 -1.96 41.16
C ALA A 16 22.24 -2.27 39.81
N ALA A 17 21.13 -2.99 39.80
CA ALA A 17 20.31 -3.16 38.62
C ALA A 17 19.93 -1.75 38.19
N GLU A 18 20.65 -1.24 37.20
CA GLU A 18 20.42 0.03 36.56
C GLU A 18 18.95 -0.01 36.12
N GLN A 19 18.12 0.77 36.80
CA GLN A 19 16.67 0.75 36.59
C GLN A 19 16.44 1.19 35.15
N CYS A 20 16.18 0.23 34.28
CA CYS A 20 16.11 0.50 32.85
C CYS A 20 14.93 1.41 32.58
N SER A 21 15.22 2.68 32.29
CA SER A 21 14.22 3.70 32.06
C SER A 21 14.02 3.87 30.56
N CYS A 22 12.85 3.51 30.08
CA CYS A 22 12.51 3.72 28.68
C CYS A 22 11.99 5.13 28.46
N PRO A 23 12.64 5.91 27.58
CA PRO A 23 12.22 7.27 27.31
C PRO A 23 10.83 7.25 26.65
N LYS A 24 9.95 8.15 27.11
CA LYS A 24 8.67 8.38 26.45
C LYS A 24 8.93 9.18 25.17
N VAL A 25 8.71 8.56 24.01
CA VAL A 25 8.75 9.28 22.74
C VAL A 25 7.49 10.12 22.56
N LYS A 26 7.64 11.31 21.97
CA LYS A 26 6.50 12.14 21.55
C LYS A 26 6.04 11.69 20.17
N CYS A 27 5.06 10.79 20.11
CA CYS A 27 4.42 10.42 18.85
C CYS A 27 3.44 11.51 18.36
N PRO A 28 3.24 11.65 17.03
CA PRO A 28 2.33 12.63 16.45
C PRO A 28 0.89 12.43 16.96
N ALA A 29 0.13 13.51 17.11
CA ALA A 29 -1.22 13.46 17.68
C ALA A 29 -2.16 12.54 16.86
N LYS A 30 -3.04 11.83 17.57
CA LYS A 30 -3.96 10.82 17.00
C LYS A 30 -4.87 11.35 15.88
N ASN A 31 -5.05 12.67 15.77
CA ASN A 31 -5.99 13.32 14.87
C ASN A 31 -5.45 13.58 13.44
N LYS A 32 -4.14 13.45 13.19
CA LYS A 32 -3.57 13.69 11.84
C LYS A 32 -3.26 12.42 11.06
N ASN A 33 -2.87 11.33 11.72
CA ASN A 33 -2.70 10.01 11.09
C ASN A 33 -2.54 8.90 12.14
N TRP A 34 -3.62 8.18 12.46
CA TRP A 34 -3.63 7.12 13.48
C TRP A 34 -2.59 6.02 13.22
N ILE A 35 -2.36 5.66 11.95
CA ILE A 35 -1.41 4.62 11.55
C ILE A 35 0.02 5.01 11.97
N TRP A 36 0.40 6.25 11.71
CA TRP A 36 1.73 6.77 12.06
C TRP A 36 1.92 6.88 13.56
N ASN A 37 0.90 7.31 14.31
CA ASN A 37 0.96 7.30 15.77
C ASN A 37 1.18 5.87 16.30
N CYS A 38 0.42 4.91 15.77
CA CYS A 38 0.53 3.51 16.16
C CYS A 38 1.90 2.90 15.85
N GLN A 39 2.44 3.15 14.65
CA GLN A 39 3.78 2.70 14.27
C GLN A 39 4.87 3.31 15.15
N CYS A 40 4.77 4.61 15.47
CA CYS A 40 5.69 5.29 16.37
C CYS A 40 5.70 4.65 17.77
N VAL A 41 4.53 4.35 18.33
CA VAL A 41 4.41 3.69 19.64
C VAL A 41 5.06 2.31 19.59
N ASN A 42 4.73 1.50 18.59
CA ASN A 42 5.28 0.14 18.47
C ASN A 42 6.80 0.12 18.26
N SER A 43 7.35 1.08 17.50
CA SER A 43 8.80 1.21 17.33
C SER A 43 9.50 1.50 18.65
N ASN A 44 8.93 2.39 19.48
CA ASN A 44 9.49 2.70 20.79
C ASN A 44 9.44 1.51 21.76
N GLU A 45 8.34 0.75 21.74
CA GLU A 45 8.23 -0.50 22.51
C GLU A 45 9.32 -1.51 22.11
N GLN A 46 9.59 -1.62 20.81
CA GLN A 46 10.62 -2.50 20.28
C GLN A 46 12.03 -2.06 20.70
N ASP A 47 12.32 -0.76 20.66
CA ASP A 47 13.63 -0.23 21.05
C ASP A 47 13.85 -0.32 22.57
N CYS A 48 12.79 -0.13 23.35
CA CYS A 48 12.81 -0.36 24.79
C CYS A 48 13.08 -1.83 25.12
N MET A 49 12.44 -2.78 24.42
CA MET A 49 12.70 -4.22 24.58
C MET A 49 14.16 -4.58 24.27
N LYS A 50 14.77 -3.96 23.25
CA LYS A 50 16.19 -4.18 22.93
C LYS A 50 17.13 -3.64 24.00
N ARG A 51 16.80 -2.48 24.59
CA ARG A 51 17.65 -1.79 25.57
C ARG A 51 17.52 -2.35 26.98
N CYS A 52 16.36 -2.91 27.33
CA CYS A 52 16.04 -3.31 28.69
C CYS A 52 15.84 -4.83 28.83
N PRO A 53 16.78 -5.55 29.45
CA PRO A 53 16.62 -6.97 29.76
C PRO A 53 15.40 -7.19 30.67
N GLY A 54 14.40 -7.92 30.17
CA GLY A 54 13.17 -8.22 30.91
C GLY A 54 12.01 -7.24 30.69
N TYR A 55 12.17 -6.20 29.84
CA TYR A 55 11.05 -5.35 29.43
C TYR A 55 10.05 -6.12 28.55
N GLN A 56 8.76 -6.03 28.88
CA GLN A 56 7.69 -6.62 28.08
C GLN A 56 6.99 -5.55 27.24
N PRO A 57 7.15 -5.56 25.90
CA PRO A 57 6.57 -4.53 25.04
C PRO A 57 5.04 -4.66 24.97
N GLN A 58 4.35 -3.53 24.89
CA GLN A 58 2.91 -3.45 24.70
C GLN A 58 2.56 -2.98 23.29
N TYR A 59 2.60 -3.90 22.32
CA TYR A 59 2.25 -3.58 20.94
C TYR A 59 0.74 -3.33 20.77
N ILE A 60 0.42 -2.26 20.06
CA ILE A 60 -0.94 -1.95 19.62
C ILE A 60 -1.13 -2.31 18.14
N ARG A 61 -2.32 -2.79 17.79
CA ARG A 61 -2.63 -3.16 16.40
C ARG A 61 -2.89 -1.91 15.56
N CYS A 62 -2.04 -1.69 14.55
CA CYS A 62 -2.21 -0.58 13.62
C CYS A 62 -3.22 -0.95 12.53
N VAL A 63 -4.49 -0.65 12.77
CA VAL A 63 -5.57 -0.75 11.77
C VAL A 63 -5.85 0.62 11.16
N MET A 64 -6.17 0.69 9.86
CA MET A 64 -6.68 1.91 9.25
C MET A 64 -7.97 2.33 9.96
N TRP A 65 -8.04 3.60 10.37
CA TRP A 65 -9.24 4.20 10.96
C TRP A 65 -9.85 5.16 9.91
N PRO A 66 -11.18 5.18 9.67
CA PRO A 66 -12.26 4.42 10.32
C PRO A 66 -12.24 2.93 9.97
N PRO A 67 -12.70 2.03 10.85
CA PRO A 67 -12.92 0.65 10.47
C PRO A 67 -14.20 0.69 9.63
N GLY A 68 -14.06 0.83 8.32
CA GLY A 68 -15.16 0.61 7.41
C GLY A 68 -15.54 -0.86 7.45
N TRP A 69 -16.28 -1.28 8.50
CA TRP A 69 -17.36 -2.29 8.55
C TRP A 69 -17.67 -2.67 10.01
N LEU A 70 -18.97 -2.61 10.35
CA LEU A 70 -19.66 -3.03 11.60
C LEU A 70 -19.69 -2.05 12.78
N ALA A 71 -20.21 -0.84 12.55
CA ALA A 71 -21.19 -0.28 13.50
C ALA A 71 -22.58 -0.48 12.88
N PHE A 72 -23.07 -1.73 12.91
CA PHE A 72 -24.52 -1.92 12.85
C PHE A 72 -25.04 -1.41 14.17
N GLU A 73 -25.80 -0.31 14.14
CA GLU A 73 -26.78 -0.07 15.20
C GLU A 73 -27.62 -1.36 15.33
N PRO A 74 -27.89 -1.85 16.56
CA PRO A 74 -28.71 -3.04 16.71
C PRO A 74 -30.11 -2.74 16.17
N THR A 75 -30.38 -3.17 14.94
CA THR A 75 -31.72 -3.21 14.39
C THR A 75 -32.56 -4.10 15.31
N PRO A 76 -33.76 -3.67 15.74
CA PRO A 76 -34.62 -4.49 16.56
C PRO A 76 -34.92 -5.81 15.83
N VAL A 77 -34.67 -6.92 16.53
CA VAL A 77 -34.94 -8.28 16.05
C VAL A 77 -36.45 -8.41 15.79
N PRO A 78 -36.91 -8.69 14.55
CA PRO A 78 -38.30 -9.04 14.34
C PRO A 78 -38.57 -10.43 14.94
N GLU A 79 -39.65 -10.53 15.71
CA GLU A 79 -40.14 -11.76 16.34
C GLU A 79 -40.37 -12.89 15.33
N ALA A 80 -39.89 -14.08 15.72
CA ALA A 80 -40.27 -15.43 15.32
C ALA A 80 -40.77 -15.65 13.87
N ILE A 81 -39.90 -16.22 13.03
CA ILE A 81 -40.30 -16.88 11.78
C ILE A 81 -40.91 -18.26 12.11
N PRO A 82 -42.11 -18.60 11.62
CA PRO A 82 -42.74 -19.90 11.87
C PRO A 82 -41.99 -21.03 11.12
N LYS A 83 -41.79 -22.16 11.81
CA LYS A 83 -41.21 -23.38 11.24
C LYS A 83 -42.09 -23.91 10.11
N ILE A 84 -41.52 -24.04 8.91
CA ILE A 84 -42.15 -24.74 7.79
C ILE A 84 -41.58 -26.17 7.77
N GLU A 85 -42.48 -27.15 7.86
CA GLU A 85 -42.14 -28.57 7.75
C GLU A 85 -41.86 -28.98 6.29
N PRO A 86 -40.93 -29.91 6.04
CA PRO A 86 -40.59 -30.34 4.69
C PRO A 86 -41.70 -31.23 4.10
N THR A 87 -42.34 -30.74 3.03
CA THR A 87 -43.30 -31.52 2.25
C THR A 87 -42.56 -32.45 1.29
N VAL A 88 -42.77 -33.75 1.46
CA VAL A 88 -42.26 -34.81 0.58
C VAL A 88 -43.05 -34.77 -0.74
N ILE A 89 -42.39 -34.43 -1.85
CA ILE A 89 -42.97 -34.53 -3.20
C ILE A 89 -42.57 -35.88 -3.79
N THR A 90 -43.48 -36.86 -3.71
CA THR A 90 -43.41 -38.09 -4.50
C THR A 90 -43.98 -37.82 -5.90
N GLY A 91 -43.11 -37.64 -6.90
CA GLY A 91 -43.48 -37.53 -8.31
C GLY A 91 -43.05 -38.77 -9.11
N SER A 92 -44.01 -39.33 -9.84
CA SER A 92 -43.94 -40.52 -10.70
C SER A 92 -42.90 -40.48 -11.84
N PRO A 93 -42.48 -41.63 -12.38
CA PRO A 93 -41.53 -41.69 -13.49
C PRO A 93 -42.18 -41.26 -14.82
N VAL A 94 -41.55 -40.30 -15.50
CA VAL A 94 -41.89 -39.89 -16.87
C VAL A 94 -41.28 -40.88 -17.86
N VAL A 95 -42.12 -41.50 -18.68
CA VAL A 95 -41.73 -42.37 -19.79
C VAL A 95 -41.22 -41.52 -20.95
N LEU A 96 -39.99 -41.78 -21.41
CA LEU A 96 -39.39 -41.17 -22.59
C LEU A 96 -39.81 -41.95 -23.85
N GLU A 97 -40.51 -41.30 -24.77
CA GLU A 97 -40.72 -41.82 -26.13
C GLU A 97 -39.52 -41.49 -27.03
N PRO A 98 -39.11 -42.40 -27.95
CA PRO A 98 -38.00 -42.17 -28.85
C PRO A 98 -38.41 -41.34 -30.09
N THR A 99 -37.72 -40.22 -30.30
CA THR A 99 -37.86 -39.36 -31.49
C THR A 99 -37.35 -40.03 -32.78
N PRO A 100 -37.96 -39.75 -33.95
CA PRO A 100 -37.59 -40.36 -35.22
C PRO A 100 -36.30 -39.78 -35.81
N LYS A 101 -35.44 -40.65 -36.35
CA LYS A 101 -34.16 -40.30 -36.99
C LYS A 101 -34.37 -39.46 -38.25
N SER A 102 -33.87 -38.22 -38.24
CA SER A 102 -33.82 -37.35 -39.42
C SER A 102 -32.56 -37.59 -40.27
N LYS A 103 -32.70 -37.37 -41.59
CA LYS A 103 -31.74 -37.67 -42.66
C LYS A 103 -30.59 -36.63 -42.72
N PRO A 104 -29.36 -36.97 -43.19
CA PRO A 104 -28.24 -36.03 -43.20
C PRO A 104 -28.43 -34.94 -44.27
N ILE A 105 -28.26 -33.68 -43.85
CA ILE A 105 -28.22 -32.51 -44.74
C ILE A 105 -26.76 -32.31 -45.22
N PRO A 106 -26.50 -31.99 -46.49
CA PRO A 106 -25.14 -31.78 -47.01
C PRO A 106 -24.46 -30.60 -46.33
N GLN A 107 -23.25 -30.81 -45.81
CA GLN A 107 -22.44 -29.75 -45.20
C GLN A 107 -21.91 -28.77 -46.27
N PRO A 108 -22.14 -27.46 -46.13
CA PRO A 108 -21.44 -26.46 -46.93
C PRO A 108 -19.96 -26.37 -46.51
N LYS A 109 -19.09 -26.29 -47.52
CA LYS A 109 -17.64 -26.20 -47.45
C LYS A 109 -17.18 -25.04 -46.54
N PRO A 110 -16.15 -25.20 -45.69
CA PRO A 110 -15.74 -24.17 -44.74
C PRO A 110 -15.15 -22.95 -45.47
N THR A 111 -15.74 -21.80 -45.19
CA THR A 111 -15.19 -20.47 -45.49
C THR A 111 -14.29 -20.08 -44.31
N PRO A 112 -13.15 -19.38 -44.47
CA PRO A 112 -12.20 -19.15 -43.39
C PRO A 112 -12.85 -18.43 -42.20
N THR A 113 -13.05 -19.17 -41.11
CA THR A 113 -13.59 -18.66 -39.85
C THR A 113 -12.49 -17.89 -39.15
N CYS A 114 -12.51 -16.55 -39.21
CA CYS A 114 -11.58 -15.75 -38.42
C CYS A 114 -11.98 -15.88 -36.95
N THR A 115 -11.13 -16.55 -36.16
CA THR A 115 -11.36 -16.80 -34.74
C THR A 115 -10.48 -15.84 -33.95
N CYS A 116 -11.08 -15.04 -33.08
CA CYS A 116 -10.33 -14.12 -32.24
C CYS A 116 -9.93 -14.79 -30.94
N ASP A 117 -8.66 -14.63 -30.56
CA ASP A 117 -8.13 -15.15 -29.30
C ASP A 117 -8.78 -14.44 -28.11
N GLN A 118 -9.22 -15.21 -27.11
CA GLN A 118 -9.73 -14.65 -25.87
C GLN A 118 -8.57 -14.12 -25.02
N MET A 119 -8.54 -12.80 -24.84
CA MET A 119 -7.58 -12.14 -23.96
C MET A 119 -8.02 -12.26 -22.50
N MET A 120 -7.11 -12.69 -21.63
CA MET A 120 -7.36 -12.73 -20.18
C MET A 120 -7.24 -11.31 -19.61
N CYS A 121 -8.37 -10.72 -19.24
CA CYS A 121 -8.41 -9.38 -18.66
C CYS A 121 -8.40 -9.41 -17.13
N PRO A 122 -7.78 -8.40 -16.47
CA PRO A 122 -7.89 -8.23 -15.02
C PRO A 122 -9.35 -8.12 -14.58
N MET A 123 -9.68 -8.57 -13.37
CA MET A 123 -11.04 -8.47 -12.81
C MET A 123 -11.27 -7.16 -12.04
N MET A 124 -10.47 -6.12 -12.31
CA MET A 124 -10.53 -4.83 -11.61
C MET A 124 -11.04 -3.74 -12.54
N TRP A 125 -12.07 -3.01 -12.14
CA TRP A 125 -12.57 -1.85 -12.88
C TRP A 125 -11.68 -0.61 -12.62
N PRO A 126 -11.39 0.26 -13.61
CA PRO A 126 -11.82 0.23 -15.02
C PRO A 126 -10.89 -0.57 -15.96
N GLN A 127 -9.80 -1.14 -15.43
CA GLN A 127 -8.76 -1.85 -16.21
C GLN A 127 -9.33 -3.05 -17.00
N SER A 128 -10.30 -3.75 -16.41
CA SER A 128 -11.01 -4.86 -17.01
C SER A 128 -11.74 -4.45 -18.30
N CYS A 129 -12.43 -3.31 -18.27
CA CYS A 129 -13.17 -2.75 -19.39
C CYS A 129 -12.23 -2.30 -20.52
N ALA A 130 -11.16 -1.59 -20.17
CA ALA A 130 -10.17 -1.14 -21.14
C ALA A 130 -9.54 -2.32 -21.89
N CYS A 131 -9.18 -3.38 -21.15
CA CYS A 131 -8.65 -4.62 -21.72
C CYS A 131 -9.66 -5.30 -22.67
N GLN A 132 -10.93 -5.41 -22.28
CA GLN A 132 -11.96 -6.03 -23.12
C GLN A 132 -12.22 -5.24 -24.41
N ASN A 133 -12.26 -3.90 -24.31
CA ASN A 133 -12.40 -3.04 -25.48
C ASN A 133 -11.19 -3.15 -26.42
N ALA A 134 -9.96 -3.20 -25.88
CA ALA A 134 -8.76 -3.40 -26.66
C ALA A 134 -8.75 -4.76 -27.38
N ALA A 135 -9.20 -5.83 -26.71
CA ALA A 135 -9.33 -7.14 -27.32
C ALA A 135 -10.33 -7.15 -28.49
N LYS A 136 -11.51 -6.50 -28.31
CA LYS A 136 -12.50 -6.32 -29.38
C LYS A 136 -11.93 -5.54 -30.56
N LYS A 137 -11.23 -4.44 -30.29
CA LYS A 137 -10.61 -3.61 -31.32
C LYS A 137 -9.56 -4.39 -32.11
N LYS A 138 -8.69 -5.12 -31.42
CA LYS A 138 -7.66 -5.95 -32.04
C LYS A 138 -8.27 -7.05 -32.91
N CYS A 139 -9.27 -7.75 -32.40
CA CYS A 139 -10.03 -8.75 -33.15
C CYS A 139 -10.64 -8.16 -34.43
N PHE A 140 -11.28 -6.99 -34.35
CA PHE A 140 -11.80 -6.30 -35.52
C PHE A 140 -10.72 -5.89 -36.53
N GLN A 141 -9.54 -5.48 -36.07
CA GLN A 141 -8.41 -5.14 -36.94
C GLN A 141 -7.82 -6.36 -37.66
N GLU A 142 -7.76 -7.51 -36.98
CA GLU A 142 -7.20 -8.75 -37.53
C GLU A 142 -8.20 -9.48 -38.44
N CYS A 143 -9.47 -9.48 -38.08
CA CYS A 143 -10.52 -10.25 -38.75
C CYS A 143 -11.46 -9.42 -39.65
N GLY A 144 -11.46 -8.09 -39.52
CA GLY A 144 -12.49 -7.25 -40.10
C GLY A 144 -13.87 -7.50 -39.51
N GLY A 145 -14.91 -7.09 -40.23
CA GLY A 145 -16.32 -7.33 -39.88
C GLY A 145 -17.10 -6.05 -39.60
N THR A 146 -18.09 -6.14 -38.73
CA THR A 146 -18.82 -4.96 -38.24
C THR A 146 -18.09 -4.37 -37.06
N GLU A 147 -18.01 -3.03 -37.00
CA GLU A 147 -17.32 -2.33 -35.92
C GLU A 147 -17.91 -2.72 -34.55
N PRO A 148 -17.08 -3.14 -33.58
CA PRO A 148 -17.56 -3.62 -32.29
C PRO A 148 -18.03 -2.47 -31.41
N ALA A 149 -19.13 -2.67 -30.68
CA ALA A 149 -19.55 -1.75 -29.64
C ALA A 149 -18.61 -1.83 -28.42
N TYR A 150 -18.05 -0.68 -28.07
CA TYR A 150 -17.20 -0.50 -26.89
C TYR A 150 -18.03 -0.12 -25.67
N GLN A 151 -17.64 -0.63 -24.50
CA GLN A 151 -18.21 -0.17 -23.24
C GLN A 151 -17.60 1.19 -22.87
N ALA A 152 -18.39 2.09 -22.29
CA ALA A 152 -17.85 3.28 -21.66
C ALA A 152 -17.13 2.86 -20.38
N CYS A 153 -15.81 2.70 -20.48
CA CYS A 153 -14.97 2.55 -19.30
C CYS A 153 -14.89 3.94 -18.69
N GLU A 154 -15.32 4.11 -17.44
CA GLU A 154 -15.00 5.33 -16.72
C GLU A 154 -13.49 5.48 -16.77
N GLU A 155 -13.03 6.51 -17.49
CA GLU A 155 -11.64 6.91 -17.39
C GLU A 155 -11.40 7.23 -15.91
N PRO A 156 -10.23 6.84 -15.35
CA PRO A 156 -9.88 7.35 -14.04
C PRO A 156 -10.02 8.87 -14.09
N ILE A 157 -10.95 9.41 -13.32
CA ILE A 157 -11.01 10.82 -12.94
C ILE A 157 -9.77 11.09 -12.10
N GLY A 158 -8.70 11.30 -12.82
CA GLY A 158 -7.37 11.57 -12.36
C GLY A 158 -6.65 11.87 -13.65
N GLU A 159 -6.39 13.15 -13.89
CA GLU A 159 -5.37 13.58 -14.83
C GLU A 159 -4.19 12.61 -14.77
N PRO A 160 -3.55 12.28 -15.90
CA PRO A 160 -2.39 11.39 -15.89
C PRO A 160 -1.48 11.88 -14.77
N THR A 161 -1.36 11.10 -13.69
CA THR A 161 -0.40 11.38 -12.63
C THR A 161 0.89 11.58 -13.41
N PRO A 162 1.51 12.78 -13.36
CA PRO A 162 2.64 13.09 -14.21
C PRO A 162 3.61 11.93 -14.07
N THR A 163 3.97 11.33 -15.22
CA THR A 163 4.97 10.26 -15.29
C THR A 163 6.05 10.62 -14.28
N PRO A 164 6.38 9.77 -13.30
CA PRO A 164 7.32 10.14 -12.25
C PRO A 164 8.59 10.62 -12.95
N VAL A 165 8.81 11.93 -12.93
CA VAL A 165 9.90 12.60 -13.66
C VAL A 165 11.25 12.14 -13.09
N HIS A 166 11.21 11.57 -11.89
CA HIS A 166 12.34 11.24 -11.05
C HIS A 166 12.58 9.73 -11.00
N LYS A 167 13.85 9.36 -11.15
CA LYS A 167 14.33 7.98 -10.94
C LYS A 167 14.03 7.55 -9.50
N ILE A 168 13.66 6.29 -9.32
CA ILE A 168 13.42 5.71 -7.97
C ILE A 168 14.76 5.33 -7.36
N CYS A 169 14.92 5.51 -6.05
CA CYS A 169 16.14 5.18 -5.31
C CYS A 169 15.85 4.60 -3.91
N GLY A 170 16.88 4.11 -3.23
CA GLY A 170 16.75 3.59 -1.86
C GLY A 170 16.22 2.15 -1.78
N GLY A 171 15.57 1.77 -0.67
CA GLY A 171 14.93 0.44 -0.56
C GLY A 171 15.77 -0.70 0.05
N GLY A 172 16.83 -0.42 0.80
CA GLY A 172 17.48 -1.37 1.74
C GLY A 172 18.00 -2.70 1.17
N ARG A 173 18.05 -2.89 -0.16
CA ARG A 173 18.37 -4.19 -0.77
C ARG A 173 19.48 -4.10 -1.81
N GLY A 174 20.67 -3.65 -1.42
CA GLY A 174 21.96 -3.96 -2.09
C GLY A 174 22.05 -3.81 -3.62
N ASN A 175 21.09 -3.17 -4.29
CA ASN A 175 21.05 -3.06 -5.73
C ASN A 175 21.63 -1.72 -6.11
N GLN A 176 22.75 -1.77 -6.80
CA GLN A 176 23.45 -0.59 -7.29
C GLN A 176 22.61 0.19 -8.33
N GLU A 177 21.54 -0.42 -8.85
CA GLU A 177 20.59 0.18 -9.80
C GLU A 177 19.66 1.23 -9.17
N LEU A 178 19.43 1.20 -7.84
CA LEU A 178 18.56 2.17 -7.11
C LEU A 178 19.37 3.33 -6.50
N VAL A 179 20.42 3.75 -7.19
CA VAL A 179 21.24 4.92 -6.82
C VAL A 179 20.94 6.04 -7.81
N CYS A 180 20.85 7.27 -7.29
CA CYS A 180 20.63 8.45 -8.12
C CYS A 180 21.83 8.76 -9.00
N ASP A 181 21.60 9.52 -10.07
CA ASP A 181 22.68 9.93 -10.97
C ASP A 181 23.57 11.00 -10.30
N GLN A 182 24.67 11.38 -10.94
CA GLN A 182 25.54 12.45 -10.41
C GLN A 182 24.75 13.74 -10.25
N ASP A 183 24.88 14.37 -9.06
CA ASP A 183 24.20 15.60 -8.63
C ASP A 183 22.71 15.47 -8.26
N GLU A 184 22.26 14.24 -7.99
CA GLU A 184 20.93 13.94 -7.45
C GLU A 184 21.00 13.36 -6.04
N VAL A 185 20.00 13.69 -5.22
CA VAL A 185 19.86 13.20 -3.85
C VAL A 185 18.62 12.32 -3.76
N CYS A 186 18.77 11.19 -3.08
CA CYS A 186 17.66 10.28 -2.81
C CYS A 186 16.85 10.79 -1.60
N ILE A 187 15.64 11.26 -1.83
CA ILE A 187 14.74 11.76 -0.79
C ILE A 187 13.49 10.87 -0.64
N ALA A 188 12.76 11.02 0.45
CA ALA A 188 11.48 10.34 0.63
C ALA A 188 10.47 10.82 -0.42
N ALA A 189 9.75 9.87 -1.03
CA ALA A 189 8.59 10.20 -1.83
C ALA A 189 7.46 10.74 -0.93
N PRO A 190 6.59 11.62 -1.42
CA PRO A 190 5.46 12.13 -0.64
C PRO A 190 4.64 11.00 0.00
N GLY A 191 4.47 11.06 1.32
CA GLY A 191 3.70 10.07 2.09
C GLY A 191 4.45 8.78 2.44
N THR A 192 5.74 8.65 2.08
CA THR A 192 6.59 7.54 2.53
C THR A 192 7.63 8.02 3.53
N CYS A 193 8.20 7.11 4.31
CA CYS A 193 9.32 7.44 5.19
C CYS A 193 10.69 7.43 4.47
N GLY A 194 10.68 7.07 3.18
CA GLY A 194 11.84 7.11 2.30
C GLY A 194 13.01 6.22 2.70
N PRO A 195 14.22 6.54 2.20
CA PRO A 195 15.43 5.78 2.48
C PRO A 195 15.78 5.70 3.97
N ALA A 196 15.29 6.64 4.80
CA ALA A 196 15.55 6.67 6.24
C ALA A 196 14.99 5.48 7.01
N CYS A 197 13.93 4.82 6.51
CA CYS A 197 13.48 3.51 7.02
C CYS A 197 13.44 2.44 5.92
N ASP A 198 14.50 2.43 5.10
CA ASP A 198 14.72 1.41 4.07
C ASP A 198 13.57 1.31 3.05
N ALA A 199 12.78 2.37 2.91
CA ALA A 199 11.72 2.46 1.92
C ALA A 199 12.24 3.06 0.61
N MET A 200 11.43 2.97 -0.43
CA MET A 200 11.72 3.62 -1.72
C MET A 200 11.63 5.15 -1.58
N GLY A 201 12.56 5.81 -2.24
CA GLY A 201 12.63 7.25 -2.43
C GLY A 201 12.66 7.64 -3.91
N VAL A 202 12.87 8.92 -4.16
CA VAL A 202 12.97 9.52 -5.49
C VAL A 202 14.24 10.35 -5.59
N CYS A 203 14.88 10.30 -6.75
CA CYS A 203 16.05 11.10 -7.06
C CYS A 203 15.62 12.50 -7.49
N VAL A 204 15.99 13.49 -6.69
CA VAL A 204 15.78 14.90 -7.05
C VAL A 204 17.11 15.56 -7.29
N LYS A 205 17.16 16.47 -8.26
CA LYS A 205 18.30 17.37 -8.42
C LYS A 205 18.38 18.27 -7.20
N ASP A 206 19.58 18.56 -6.75
CA ASP A 206 19.83 19.49 -5.64
C ASP A 206 19.56 20.94 -6.08
N ARG A 207 18.29 21.24 -6.35
CA ARG A 207 17.80 22.55 -6.74
C ARG A 207 17.01 23.13 -5.59
N MET A 208 17.67 24.03 -4.88
CA MET A 208 17.09 24.78 -3.79
C MET A 208 15.90 25.61 -4.27
N CYS A 209 14.83 25.61 -3.48
CA CYS A 209 13.66 26.46 -3.62
C CYS A 209 13.27 27.02 -2.26
N GLY A 210 12.30 27.94 -2.22
CA GLY A 210 11.89 28.60 -0.98
C GLY A 210 12.99 29.50 -0.44
N GLY A 211 13.24 29.40 0.86
CA GLY A 211 14.16 30.28 1.57
C GLY A 211 13.58 31.69 1.76
N LEU A 212 14.33 32.56 2.43
CA LEU A 212 14.03 33.99 2.56
C LEU A 212 13.83 34.69 1.20
N ALA A 213 14.46 34.15 0.14
CA ALA A 213 14.36 34.66 -1.22
C ALA A 213 13.14 34.16 -2.00
N GLY A 214 12.36 33.21 -1.46
CA GLY A 214 11.16 32.67 -2.11
C GLY A 214 11.42 32.06 -3.48
N ILE A 215 12.54 31.35 -3.65
CA ILE A 215 13.00 30.84 -4.95
C ILE A 215 12.00 29.80 -5.46
N GLY A 216 11.43 30.04 -6.64
CA GLY A 216 10.50 29.12 -7.29
C GLY A 216 11.19 27.93 -7.96
N CYS A 217 10.44 26.84 -8.11
CA CYS A 217 10.86 25.71 -8.92
C CYS A 217 10.54 25.92 -10.40
N PRO A 218 11.29 25.26 -11.31
CA PRO A 218 10.92 25.16 -12.72
C PRO A 218 9.49 24.65 -12.94
N ASP A 219 8.94 24.92 -14.12
CA ASP A 219 7.59 24.50 -14.49
C ASP A 219 7.37 22.99 -14.28
N GLY A 220 6.26 22.67 -13.61
CA GLY A 220 5.87 21.29 -13.29
C GLY A 220 6.47 20.72 -12.01
N LEU A 221 7.30 21.47 -11.28
CA LEU A 221 7.89 21.04 -10.02
C LEU A 221 7.33 21.84 -8.82
N GLN A 222 7.21 21.17 -7.68
CA GLN A 222 6.79 21.71 -6.40
C GLN A 222 7.99 21.86 -5.46
N CYS A 223 7.95 22.90 -4.64
CA CYS A 223 8.96 23.09 -3.59
C CYS A 223 8.57 22.29 -2.35
N ILE A 224 9.37 21.30 -1.99
CA ILE A 224 9.18 20.47 -0.79
C ILE A 224 10.26 20.79 0.24
N ASN A 225 9.96 20.63 1.55
CA ASN A 225 10.93 20.93 2.60
C ASN A 225 12.18 20.06 2.47
N ASP A 226 13.38 20.63 2.64
CA ASP A 226 14.62 19.88 2.55
C ASP A 226 14.79 18.98 3.80
N PRO A 227 14.75 17.63 3.68
CA PRO A 227 14.89 16.76 4.84
C PRO A 227 16.31 16.73 5.43
N ARG A 228 17.27 17.43 4.79
CA ARG A 228 18.65 17.55 5.26
C ARG A 228 18.84 18.72 6.24
N ASP A 229 17.86 19.62 6.35
CA ASP A 229 17.93 20.74 7.29
C ASP A 229 16.99 20.53 8.50
N ASP A 230 17.26 21.28 9.57
CA ASP A 230 16.43 21.30 10.77
C ASP A 230 15.29 22.35 10.67
N CYS A 231 15.11 22.94 9.48
CA CYS A 231 14.16 24.00 9.23
C CYS A 231 12.81 23.39 8.86
N ASP A 232 11.79 23.63 9.67
CA ASP A 232 10.45 23.08 9.43
C ASP A 232 9.45 24.23 9.22
N PRO A 233 8.91 24.41 8.00
CA PRO A 233 7.96 25.47 7.70
C PRO A 233 6.64 25.31 8.47
N GLU A 234 6.27 24.10 8.89
CA GLU A 234 5.09 23.89 9.75
C GLU A 234 5.34 24.30 11.22
N ARG A 235 6.59 24.53 11.61
CA ARG A 235 7.01 24.95 12.95
C ARG A 235 7.45 26.41 13.03
N GLY A 236 7.11 27.21 12.03
CA GLY A 236 7.32 28.66 12.03
C GLY A 236 8.50 29.13 11.18
N GLY A 237 9.08 28.27 10.34
CA GLY A 237 10.09 28.66 9.36
C GLY A 237 9.45 29.05 8.01
N ALA A 238 8.89 30.25 7.90
CA ALA A 238 8.35 30.73 6.61
C ALA A 238 9.44 30.85 5.52
N ASP A 239 10.71 30.95 5.95
CA ASP A 239 11.89 31.16 5.13
C ASP A 239 12.75 29.88 4.99
N CYS A 240 12.17 28.70 5.18
CA CYS A 240 12.92 27.44 5.04
C CYS A 240 13.26 27.15 3.58
N ALA A 241 14.46 26.63 3.38
CA ALA A 241 14.89 26.11 2.11
C ALA A 241 14.16 24.80 1.79
N GLY A 242 13.93 24.56 0.52
CA GLY A 242 13.35 23.32 0.02
C GLY A 242 14.11 22.79 -1.19
N LEU A 243 13.62 21.66 -1.70
CA LEU A 243 14.08 21.04 -2.93
C LEU A 243 12.95 20.99 -3.95
N CYS A 244 13.28 21.16 -5.23
CA CYS A 244 12.31 21.02 -6.31
C CYS A 244 12.04 19.54 -6.64
N TYR A 245 10.77 19.15 -6.56
CA TYR A 245 10.23 17.81 -6.85
C TYR A 245 9.14 17.85 -7.91
#